data_AF-A0A4P9ZQF0-F1
#
_entry.id   AF-A0A4P9ZQF0-F1
#
_cell.length_a   1.000
_cell.length_b   1.000
_cell.length_c   1.000
_cell.angle_alpha   90.00
_cell.angle_beta   90.00
_cell.angle_gamma   90.00
#
_symmetry.space_group_name_H-M   'P 1'
#
loop_
_entity.id
_entity.type
_entity.pdbx_description
1 polymer ?
#
loop_
_entity_poly.entity_id
_entity_poly.type
_entity_poly.pdbx_seq_one_letter_code
_entity_poly.pdbx_strand_id
1 'polypeptide(L)'
;MDIVHAIVPNQIFTQEGTVDLRARQASTNLALTQINHVHTGVSTLASTYGTTGAGVKIGIIDSGIDYTHPAFGNCFKTTNCKVGYGYDLVGDVFTGSNTPQPKANPLDQCNGHGTHVAGIIAGNNGNFKGVAPGATLGVYRVMGCASKTNSAMLIQALQMAYLDGMKIINLSISAPSGFNADIDAFCSDFLFSRGVMIVAAAGNEGVRSFWMTGSPATGTNVITVGSMEPPTVYGYGLTFTNPTGVYQVLNNPYANRVSTFSSRGPGLAMEMKPTLVAPGSNVYSTYPVNFGSYTIMSGTSMASPYVA
;
A
#
# COMPACT_ATOMS: atom_id res chain seq x y z
N MET A 1 17.12 12.87 -46.75
CA MET A 1 17.22 12.58 -45.31
C MET A 1 15.81 12.26 -44.86
N ASP A 2 15.49 10.97 -44.89
CA ASP A 2 14.20 10.42 -44.51
C ASP A 2 13.99 10.57 -43.00
N ILE A 3 12.97 11.32 -42.61
CA ILE A 3 12.46 11.33 -41.24
C ILE A 3 11.17 10.51 -41.27
N VAL A 4 11.27 9.27 -40.79
CA VAL A 4 10.11 8.38 -40.58
C VAL A 4 9.26 8.98 -39.46
N HIS A 5 8.09 9.51 -39.84
CA HIS A 5 6.98 9.76 -38.91
C HIS A 5 6.32 8.41 -38.57
N ALA A 6 6.61 7.85 -37.40
CA ALA A 6 5.79 6.80 -36.83
C ALA A 6 4.62 7.43 -36.06
N ILE A 7 3.54 7.76 -36.78
CA ILE A 7 2.23 7.98 -36.16
C ILE A 7 1.63 6.59 -35.97
N VAL A 8 1.70 6.08 -34.75
CA VAL A 8 0.94 4.87 -34.38
C VAL A 8 -0.54 5.29 -34.31
N PRO A 9 -1.47 4.65 -35.04
CA PRO A 9 -2.87 5.01 -35.00
C PRO A 9 -3.39 4.89 -33.57
N ASN A 10 -4.11 5.92 -33.13
CA ASN A 10 -4.84 5.93 -31.86
C ASN A 10 -5.91 4.83 -31.93
N GLN A 11 -5.57 3.61 -31.51
CA GLN A 11 -6.57 2.54 -31.37
C GLN A 11 -7.43 2.88 -30.14
N ILE A 12 -8.54 3.57 -30.41
CA ILE A 12 -9.63 3.68 -29.47
C ILE A 12 -10.26 2.28 -29.38
N PHE A 13 -9.99 1.57 -28.29
CA PHE A 13 -10.77 0.39 -27.95
C PHE A 13 -12.15 0.87 -27.48
N THR A 14 -13.11 0.97 -28.41
CA THR A 14 -14.51 1.05 -28.04
C THR A 14 -14.92 -0.30 -27.49
N GLN A 15 -14.99 -0.43 -26.17
CA GLN A 15 -15.71 -1.51 -25.53
C GLN A 15 -17.21 -1.27 -25.78
N GLU A 16 -17.73 -1.79 -26.88
CA GLU A 16 -19.17 -1.88 -27.09
C GLU A 16 -19.74 -2.89 -26.10
N GLY A 17 -20.33 -2.35 -25.05
CA GLY A 17 -20.98 -3.11 -23.99
C GLY A 17 -21.03 -2.22 -22.78
N THR A 18 -22.24 -1.86 -22.35
CA THR A 18 -22.46 -1.29 -21.03
C THR A 18 -21.73 -2.20 -20.03
N VAL A 19 -20.63 -1.73 -19.45
CA VAL A 19 -19.94 -2.48 -18.40
C VAL A 19 -20.90 -2.50 -17.23
N ASP A 20 -21.68 -3.58 -17.12
CA ASP A 20 -22.52 -3.80 -15.98
C ASP A 20 -21.61 -4.11 -14.80
N LEU A 21 -21.26 -3.06 -14.04
CA LEU A 21 -20.47 -3.17 -12.82
C LEU A 21 -21.15 -4.07 -11.77
N ARG A 22 -22.44 -4.42 -11.94
CA ARG A 22 -23.15 -5.40 -11.10
C ARG A 22 -22.86 -6.84 -11.53
N ALA A 23 -22.45 -7.11 -12.77
CA ALA A 23 -22.13 -8.46 -13.23
C ALA A 23 -20.85 -9.04 -12.60
N ARG A 24 -19.98 -8.20 -12.01
CA ARG A 24 -18.84 -8.67 -11.18
C ARG A 24 -19.24 -9.13 -9.77
N GLN A 25 -20.52 -9.09 -9.42
CA GLN A 25 -21.04 -9.49 -8.10
C GLN A 25 -21.34 -11.00 -8.01
N ALA A 26 -21.34 -11.72 -9.12
CA ALA A 26 -21.74 -13.13 -9.14
C ALA A 26 -20.54 -14.05 -9.23
N SER A 27 -20.47 -14.96 -8.25
CA SER A 27 -19.56 -16.11 -8.11
C SER A 27 -18.22 -15.84 -7.43
N THR A 28 -18.12 -16.19 -6.15
CA THR A 28 -17.02 -17.03 -5.65
C THR A 28 -17.36 -17.57 -4.26
N ASN A 29 -17.66 -18.86 -4.21
CA ASN A 29 -17.41 -19.69 -3.05
C ASN A 29 -16.01 -20.28 -3.29
N LEU A 30 -14.93 -19.57 -2.93
CA LEU A 30 -13.52 -20.04 -3.06
C LEU A 30 -12.58 -19.06 -2.35
N ALA A 31 -12.01 -19.51 -1.21
CA ALA A 31 -10.92 -18.93 -0.42
C ALA A 31 -11.05 -17.44 0.00
N LEU A 32 -10.86 -17.17 1.29
CA LEU A 32 -10.81 -15.83 1.91
C LEU A 32 -9.70 -14.90 1.38
N THR A 33 -9.12 -15.17 0.21
CA THR A 33 -7.90 -14.54 -0.27
C THR A 33 -8.17 -13.85 -1.61
N GLN A 34 -7.92 -12.54 -1.65
CA GLN A 34 -7.73 -11.73 -2.87
C GLN A 34 -8.98 -11.16 -3.58
N ILE A 35 -10.02 -10.80 -2.82
CA ILE A 35 -11.19 -10.07 -3.35
C ILE A 35 -10.80 -8.84 -4.20
N ASN A 36 -9.72 -8.15 -3.84
CA ASN A 36 -9.26 -6.94 -4.50
C ASN A 36 -8.53 -7.22 -5.84
N HIS A 37 -7.95 -8.41 -6.01
CA HIS A 37 -7.15 -8.73 -7.21
C HIS A 37 -8.01 -8.87 -8.45
N VAL A 38 -9.19 -9.46 -8.30
CA VAL A 38 -10.19 -9.59 -9.38
C VAL A 38 -10.74 -8.22 -9.73
N HIS A 39 -11.01 -7.38 -8.73
CA HIS A 39 -11.55 -6.05 -8.95
C HIS A 39 -10.60 -5.16 -9.75
N THR A 40 -9.32 -5.16 -9.37
CA THR A 40 -8.28 -4.29 -9.95
C THR A 40 -7.62 -4.86 -11.21
N GLY A 41 -7.84 -6.14 -11.52
CA GLY A 41 -7.22 -6.81 -12.67
C GLY A 41 -5.84 -7.39 -12.40
N VAL A 42 -5.34 -7.33 -11.16
CA VAL A 42 -4.08 -7.97 -10.75
C VAL A 42 -4.11 -9.48 -11.02
N SER A 43 -5.25 -10.14 -10.80
CA SER A 43 -5.39 -11.57 -11.10
C SER A 43 -5.23 -11.87 -12.60
N THR A 44 -5.81 -11.02 -13.46
CA THR A 44 -5.69 -11.11 -14.92
C THR A 44 -4.25 -10.87 -15.36
N LEU A 45 -3.58 -9.85 -14.81
CA LEU A 45 -2.18 -9.56 -15.12
C LEU A 45 -1.29 -10.76 -14.79
N ALA A 46 -1.43 -11.30 -13.58
CA ALA A 46 -0.64 -12.43 -13.10
C ALA A 46 -0.91 -13.71 -13.91
N SER A 47 -2.17 -14.02 -14.25
CA SER A 47 -2.51 -15.23 -15.00
C SER A 47 -2.15 -15.14 -16.49
N THR A 48 -2.25 -13.94 -17.08
CA THR A 48 -2.03 -13.74 -18.52
C THR A 48 -0.55 -13.57 -18.85
N TYR A 49 0.19 -12.82 -18.03
CA TYR A 49 1.57 -12.44 -18.32
C TYR A 49 2.59 -13.09 -17.38
N GLY A 50 2.16 -13.86 -16.38
CA GLY A 50 3.07 -14.49 -15.42
C GLY A 50 3.85 -13.50 -14.56
N THR A 51 3.41 -12.24 -14.48
CA THR A 51 4.12 -11.17 -13.76
C THR A 51 3.95 -11.34 -12.26
N THR A 52 5.07 -11.47 -11.55
CA THR A 52 5.10 -11.60 -10.08
C THR A 52 5.83 -10.45 -9.39
N GLY A 53 6.48 -9.56 -10.15
CA GLY A 53 7.41 -8.56 -9.61
C GLY A 53 8.82 -9.11 -9.32
N ALA A 54 9.15 -10.33 -9.78
CA ALA A 54 10.49 -10.88 -9.67
C ALA A 54 11.55 -9.93 -10.28
N GLY A 55 12.64 -9.70 -9.54
CA GLY A 55 13.72 -8.78 -9.93
C GLY A 55 13.45 -7.30 -9.60
N VAL A 56 12.25 -6.95 -9.14
CA VAL A 56 11.91 -5.59 -8.69
C VAL A 56 12.19 -5.44 -7.20
N LYS A 57 12.80 -4.31 -6.82
CA LYS A 57 13.04 -3.90 -5.44
C LYS A 57 12.08 -2.80 -5.02
N ILE A 58 11.30 -3.06 -3.97
CA ILE A 58 10.29 -2.14 -3.43
C ILE A 58 10.65 -1.78 -1.99
N GLY A 59 10.81 -0.48 -1.74
CA GLY A 59 11.02 0.10 -0.43
C GLY A 59 9.69 0.33 0.30
N ILE A 60 9.65 0.05 1.59
CA ILE A 60 8.52 0.30 2.48
C ILE A 60 9.05 1.13 3.65
N ILE A 61 8.51 2.34 3.81
CA ILE A 61 8.82 3.20 4.96
C ILE A 61 7.58 3.25 5.84
N ASP A 62 7.64 2.56 6.98
CA ASP A 62 6.47 2.28 7.82
C ASP A 62 6.87 1.98 9.28
N SER A 63 6.02 1.31 10.06
CA SER A 63 6.28 0.83 11.42
C SER A 63 7.25 -0.34 11.46
N GLY A 64 7.72 -0.84 10.31
CA GLY A 64 8.57 -2.04 10.23
C GLY A 64 7.80 -3.25 9.75
N ILE A 65 8.38 -4.44 9.92
CA ILE A 65 7.82 -5.69 9.39
C ILE A 65 8.14 -6.85 10.33
N ASP A 66 7.18 -7.73 10.54
CA ASP A 66 7.45 -9.06 11.07
C ASP A 66 7.93 -9.99 9.95
N TYR A 67 9.22 -9.94 9.63
CA TYR A 67 9.82 -10.80 8.61
C TYR A 67 9.87 -12.28 9.04
N THR A 68 9.53 -12.60 10.29
CA THR A 68 9.36 -13.98 10.78
C THR A 68 8.00 -14.56 10.42
N HIS A 69 7.16 -13.79 9.73
CA HIS A 69 5.88 -14.25 9.20
C HIS A 69 6.10 -15.15 7.96
N PRO A 70 5.41 -16.31 7.85
CA PRO A 70 5.63 -17.26 6.75
C PRO A 70 5.40 -16.67 5.35
N ALA A 71 4.51 -15.68 5.22
CA ALA A 71 4.30 -14.96 3.96
C ALA A 71 5.52 -14.19 3.44
N PHE A 72 6.53 -13.98 4.30
CA PHE A 72 7.80 -13.35 3.94
C PHE A 72 9.00 -14.30 3.92
N GLY A 73 8.78 -15.59 4.14
CA GLY A 73 9.83 -16.61 4.07
C GLY A 73 10.67 -16.76 5.34
N ASN A 74 10.25 -16.15 6.46
CA ASN A 74 10.88 -16.29 7.78
C ASN A 74 12.36 -15.89 7.83
N CYS A 75 12.79 -14.92 7.02
CA CYS A 75 14.20 -14.57 6.93
C CYS A 75 14.43 -13.10 6.57
N PHE A 76 15.59 -12.58 6.97
CA PHE A 76 15.98 -11.18 6.80
C PHE A 76 17.46 -11.07 6.42
N LYS A 77 17.76 -10.33 5.35
CA LYS A 77 19.13 -10.04 4.87
C LYS A 77 20.04 -11.26 4.67
N THR A 78 19.49 -12.46 4.51
CA THR A 78 20.24 -13.63 4.04
C THR A 78 19.98 -13.89 2.56
N THR A 79 20.78 -14.74 1.94
CA THR A 79 20.65 -15.12 0.53
C THR A 79 19.21 -15.56 0.22
N ASN A 80 18.62 -15.03 -0.86
CA ASN A 80 17.27 -15.32 -1.34
C ASN A 80 16.11 -14.94 -0.39
N CYS A 81 16.34 -14.08 0.60
CA CYS A 81 15.23 -13.54 1.40
C CYS A 81 14.37 -12.56 0.63
N LYS A 82 13.06 -12.65 0.86
CA LYS A 82 12.12 -11.64 0.39
C LYS A 82 12.43 -10.28 1.01
N VAL A 83 12.68 -10.22 2.31
CA VAL A 83 13.13 -9.00 3.00
C VAL A 83 14.66 -8.93 2.92
N GLY A 84 15.14 -8.46 1.77
CA GLY A 84 16.57 -8.38 1.45
C GLY A 84 17.27 -7.15 2.02
N TYR A 85 16.51 -6.10 2.35
CA TYR A 85 17.03 -4.82 2.86
C TYR A 85 16.16 -4.32 4.01
N GLY A 86 16.69 -3.38 4.78
CA GLY A 86 15.93 -2.73 5.83
C GLY A 86 16.73 -2.35 7.06
N TYR A 87 16.15 -1.50 7.89
CA TYR A 87 16.77 -0.96 9.10
C TYR A 87 15.68 -0.39 10.01
N ASP A 88 15.90 -0.41 11.32
CA ASP A 88 15.06 0.30 12.28
C ASP A 88 15.75 1.59 12.70
N LEU A 89 15.18 2.72 12.30
CA LEU A 89 15.72 4.03 12.60
C LEU A 89 15.34 4.49 14.02
N VAL A 90 14.29 3.93 14.60
CA VAL A 90 13.57 4.56 15.73
C VAL A 90 13.46 3.72 16.99
N GLY A 91 13.36 2.40 16.87
CA GLY A 91 13.10 1.53 18.00
C GLY A 91 11.65 1.58 18.49
N ASP A 92 11.34 0.75 19.49
CA ASP A 92 9.96 0.47 19.92
C ASP A 92 9.34 1.62 20.71
N VAL A 93 10.16 2.31 21.51
CA VAL A 93 9.72 3.36 22.43
C VAL A 93 9.67 4.75 21.78
N PHE A 94 9.82 4.83 20.46
CA PHE A 94 9.81 6.11 19.76
C PHE A 94 8.42 6.75 19.75
N THR A 95 8.35 8.01 20.18
CA THR A 95 7.13 8.81 20.31
C THR A 95 7.04 9.93 19.27
N GLY A 96 8.00 10.00 18.34
CA GLY A 96 8.12 11.07 17.35
C GLY A 96 8.99 12.25 17.80
N SER A 97 9.21 12.39 19.11
CA SER A 97 9.94 13.54 19.69
C SER A 97 11.10 13.14 20.61
N ASN A 98 11.12 11.91 21.14
CA ASN A 98 12.24 11.43 21.95
C ASN A 98 13.42 10.96 21.09
N THR A 99 14.56 10.70 21.72
CA THR A 99 15.75 10.19 21.03
C THR A 99 15.48 8.79 20.44
N PRO A 100 15.71 8.58 19.13
CA PRO A 100 15.60 7.28 18.47
C PRO A 100 16.52 6.20 19.07
N GLN A 101 16.06 4.94 19.09
CA GLN A 101 16.83 3.77 19.51
C GLN A 101 16.97 2.78 18.33
N PRO A 102 17.85 3.07 17.37
CA PRO A 102 17.92 2.31 16.13
C PRO A 102 18.39 0.86 16.34
N LYS A 103 17.92 -0.04 15.48
CA LYS A 103 18.29 -1.46 15.45
C LYS A 103 18.65 -1.88 14.02
N ALA A 104 19.52 -2.90 13.90
CA ALA A 104 20.00 -3.38 12.61
C ALA A 104 18.92 -4.07 11.75
N ASN A 105 17.79 -4.44 12.35
CA ASN A 105 16.68 -5.12 11.69
C ASN A 105 15.38 -4.32 11.90
N PRO A 106 14.45 -4.34 10.92
CA PRO A 106 13.19 -3.59 10.97
C PRO A 106 12.06 -4.36 11.67
N LEU A 107 12.37 -5.28 12.60
CA LEU A 107 11.39 -6.17 13.20
C LEU A 107 10.29 -5.38 13.94
N ASP A 108 9.04 -5.62 13.57
CA ASP A 108 7.87 -5.02 14.21
C ASP A 108 6.94 -6.08 14.81
N GLN A 109 6.90 -6.15 16.14
CA GLN A 109 6.06 -7.08 16.90
C GLN A 109 5.08 -6.36 17.85
N CYS A 110 4.87 -5.06 17.66
CA CYS A 110 4.01 -4.25 18.53
C CYS A 110 2.99 -3.40 17.78
N ASN A 111 3.30 -2.93 16.57
CA ASN A 111 2.42 -2.07 15.80
C ASN A 111 1.70 -2.86 14.70
N GLY A 112 2.47 -3.52 13.83
CA GLY A 112 1.96 -4.41 12.80
C GLY A 112 1.39 -3.73 11.55
N HIS A 113 1.27 -2.40 11.52
CA HIS A 113 0.82 -1.66 10.35
C HIS A 113 1.71 -1.92 9.12
N GLY A 114 3.04 -1.80 9.27
CA GLY A 114 3.97 -2.06 8.17
C GLY A 114 4.02 -3.52 7.72
N THR A 115 3.77 -4.47 8.64
CA THR A 115 3.56 -5.89 8.30
C THR A 115 2.33 -6.07 7.40
N HIS A 116 1.25 -5.35 7.67
CA HIS A 116 0.03 -5.37 6.84
C HIS A 116 0.26 -4.78 5.45
N VAL A 117 0.92 -3.63 5.39
CA VAL A 117 1.34 -2.96 4.16
C VAL A 117 2.23 -3.86 3.30
N ALA A 118 3.25 -4.49 3.90
CA ALA A 118 4.15 -5.40 3.19
C ALA A 118 3.45 -6.64 2.62
N GLY A 119 2.41 -7.14 3.31
CA GLY A 119 1.60 -8.25 2.82
C GLY A 119 0.82 -7.91 1.55
N ILE A 120 0.28 -6.69 1.47
CA ILE A 120 -0.45 -6.20 0.30
C ILE A 120 0.48 -6.12 -0.91
N ILE A 121 1.70 -5.63 -0.72
CA ILE A 121 2.70 -5.53 -1.80
C ILE A 121 3.15 -6.93 -2.21
N ALA A 122 3.75 -7.71 -1.29
CA ALA A 122 4.53 -8.89 -1.69
C ALA A 122 4.37 -10.13 -0.80
N GLY A 123 3.35 -10.18 0.06
CA GLY A 123 3.09 -11.38 0.86
C GLY A 123 2.82 -12.60 -0.04
N ASN A 124 3.28 -13.78 0.39
CA ASN A 124 3.08 -15.02 -0.37
C ASN A 124 3.03 -16.24 0.57
N ASN A 125 1.83 -16.70 0.92
CA ASN A 125 1.62 -17.87 1.76
C ASN A 125 0.35 -18.63 1.35
N GLY A 126 0.52 -19.81 0.75
CA GLY A 126 -0.58 -20.62 0.25
C GLY A 126 -1.44 -19.85 -0.76
N ASN A 127 -2.72 -19.64 -0.42
CA ASN A 127 -3.66 -18.90 -1.24
C ASN A 127 -3.56 -17.37 -1.07
N PHE A 128 -2.88 -16.88 -0.02
CA PHE A 128 -2.68 -15.45 0.17
C PHE A 128 -1.48 -14.99 -0.67
N LYS A 129 -1.72 -14.06 -1.61
CA LYS A 129 -0.65 -13.35 -2.30
C LYS A 129 -0.94 -11.84 -2.35
N GLY A 130 0.10 -11.04 -2.18
CA GLY A 130 0.09 -9.62 -2.52
C GLY A 130 0.13 -9.38 -4.03
N VAL A 131 0.19 -8.11 -4.43
CA VAL A 131 0.18 -7.68 -5.83
C VAL A 131 1.43 -8.18 -6.58
N ALA A 132 2.59 -8.08 -5.96
CA ALA A 132 3.90 -8.46 -6.48
C ALA A 132 4.60 -9.50 -5.58
N PRO A 133 4.10 -10.76 -5.52
CA PRO A 133 4.60 -11.78 -4.59
C PRO A 133 6.02 -12.28 -4.88
N GLY A 134 6.64 -11.89 -6.00
CA GLY A 134 8.03 -12.17 -6.36
C GLY A 134 9.00 -11.02 -6.08
N ALA A 135 8.52 -9.85 -5.65
CA ALA A 135 9.37 -8.69 -5.39
C ALA A 135 10.26 -8.88 -4.15
N THR A 136 11.42 -8.22 -4.16
CA THR A 136 12.31 -8.06 -3.01
C THR A 136 11.95 -6.78 -2.27
N LEU A 137 11.82 -6.88 -0.94
CA LEU A 137 11.45 -5.77 -0.08
C LEU A 137 12.67 -5.18 0.63
N GLY A 138 12.69 -3.85 0.72
CA GLY A 138 13.48 -3.11 1.70
C GLY A 138 12.57 -2.42 2.69
N VAL A 139 12.67 -2.73 3.99
CA VAL A 139 11.77 -2.16 5.00
C VAL A 139 12.51 -1.25 5.96
N TYR A 140 12.13 0.02 6.01
CA TYR A 140 12.74 1.05 6.85
C TYR A 140 11.73 1.47 7.91
N ARG A 141 11.97 1.04 9.15
CA ARG A 141 11.09 1.35 10.29
C ARG A 141 11.36 2.77 10.77
N VAL A 142 10.34 3.61 10.68
CA VAL A 142 10.36 5.04 11.07
C VAL A 142 9.31 5.37 12.13
N MET A 143 8.45 4.41 12.48
CA MET A 143 7.46 4.52 13.55
C MET A 143 7.72 3.48 14.63
N GLY A 144 7.72 3.92 15.89
CA GLY A 144 7.71 3.02 17.04
C GLY A 144 6.31 2.46 17.32
N CYS A 145 6.14 1.82 18.47
CA CYS A 145 4.86 1.25 18.88
C CYS A 145 3.77 2.31 19.11
N ALA A 146 4.15 3.58 19.28
CA ALA A 146 3.22 4.70 19.41
C ALA A 146 2.62 5.19 18.07
N SER A 147 3.02 4.60 16.93
CA SER A 147 2.59 5.02 15.58
C SER A 147 2.89 6.49 15.28
N LYS A 148 4.03 6.99 15.76
CA LYS A 148 4.49 8.37 15.53
C LYS A 148 5.82 8.36 14.78
N THR A 149 5.99 9.35 13.91
CA THR A 149 7.24 9.64 13.20
C THR A 149 7.44 11.14 13.08
N ASN A 150 8.53 11.55 12.45
CA ASN A 150 8.80 12.94 12.08
C ASN A 150 9.51 13.01 10.72
N SER A 151 9.56 14.20 10.14
CA SER A 151 10.12 14.39 8.79
C SER A 151 11.61 14.00 8.70
N ALA A 152 12.39 14.16 9.77
CA ALA A 152 13.80 13.75 9.76
C ALA A 152 13.96 12.24 9.56
N MET A 153 13.15 11.43 10.22
CA MET A 153 13.15 9.97 10.04
C MET A 153 12.68 9.56 8.64
N LEU A 154 11.67 10.25 8.10
CA LEU A 154 11.20 10.00 6.72
C LEU A 154 12.29 10.29 5.69
N ILE A 155 12.96 11.44 5.79
CA ILE A 155 14.03 11.83 4.86
C ILE A 155 15.20 10.84 4.94
N GLN A 156 15.60 10.44 6.15
CA GLN A 156 16.68 9.48 6.33
C GLN A 156 16.31 8.12 5.73
N ALA A 157 15.08 7.64 5.94
CA ALA A 157 14.60 6.40 5.34
C ALA A 157 14.52 6.47 3.82
N LEU A 158 14.08 7.59 3.24
CA LEU A 158 14.07 7.84 1.79
C LEU A 158 15.49 7.74 1.21
N GLN A 159 16.48 8.35 1.88
CA GLN A 159 17.89 8.25 1.47
C GLN A 159 18.41 6.81 1.54
N MET A 160 18.12 6.08 2.62
CA MET A 160 18.55 4.68 2.76
C MET A 160 17.91 3.79 1.68
N ALA A 161 16.61 3.95 1.41
CA ALA A 161 15.91 3.23 0.35
C ALA A 161 16.50 3.49 -1.03
N TYR A 162 16.84 4.74 -1.33
CA TYR A 162 17.52 5.09 -2.58
C TYR A 162 18.90 4.42 -2.69
N LEU A 163 19.71 4.46 -1.63
CA LEU A 163 21.05 3.86 -1.62
C LEU A 163 21.04 2.33 -1.73
N ASP A 164 20.02 1.67 -1.16
CA ASP A 164 19.80 0.22 -1.30
C ASP A 164 19.26 -0.18 -2.70
N GLY A 165 19.00 0.82 -3.55
CA GLY A 165 18.60 0.65 -4.94
C GLY A 165 17.12 0.37 -5.16
N MET A 166 16.25 0.78 -4.21
CA MET A 166 14.80 0.67 -4.38
C MET A 166 14.35 1.53 -5.57
N LYS A 167 13.49 0.97 -6.43
CA LYS A 167 12.94 1.67 -7.60
C LYS A 167 11.52 2.17 -7.40
N ILE A 168 10.83 1.59 -6.42
CA ILE A 168 9.51 2.00 -5.96
C ILE A 168 9.62 2.14 -4.45
N ILE A 169 9.10 3.21 -3.87
CA ILE A 169 9.02 3.40 -2.43
C ILE A 169 7.56 3.69 -2.06
N ASN A 170 6.99 2.85 -1.22
CA ASN A 170 5.68 3.05 -0.62
C ASN A 170 5.79 3.77 0.72
N LEU A 171 5.03 4.86 0.85
CA LEU A 171 4.88 5.70 2.04
C LEU A 171 3.43 5.62 2.52
N SER A 172 3.12 4.64 3.37
CA SER A 172 1.80 4.54 4.02
C SER A 172 1.71 5.43 5.27
N ILE A 173 2.19 6.66 5.15
CA ILE A 173 2.30 7.67 6.20
C ILE A 173 1.86 9.00 5.60
N SER A 174 1.13 9.79 6.38
CA SER A 174 0.67 11.12 5.96
C SER A 174 0.54 12.02 7.18
N ALA A 175 1.02 13.26 7.07
CA ALA A 175 0.69 14.36 7.96
C ALA A 175 -0.36 15.25 7.27
N PRO A 176 -1.58 15.40 7.83
CA PRO A 176 -2.68 16.07 7.15
C PRO A 176 -2.37 17.55 6.87
N SER A 177 -3.09 18.13 5.91
CA SER A 177 -2.91 19.54 5.50
C SER A 177 -1.48 19.82 5.01
N GLY A 178 -0.97 18.95 4.13
CA GLY A 178 0.39 19.07 3.60
C GLY A 178 0.50 20.15 2.51
N PHE A 179 1.69 20.72 2.38
CA PHE A 179 2.12 21.48 1.22
C PHE A 179 3.06 20.63 0.36
N ASN A 180 3.15 20.94 -0.93
CA ASN A 180 4.15 20.32 -1.81
C ASN A 180 5.59 20.75 -1.46
N ALA A 181 5.74 21.92 -0.82
CA ALA A 181 7.00 22.46 -0.34
C ALA A 181 7.45 21.86 1.00
N ASP A 182 6.64 21.02 1.64
CA ASP A 182 7.06 20.28 2.83
C ASP A 182 8.26 19.41 2.50
N ILE A 183 9.21 19.33 3.43
CA ILE A 183 10.54 18.77 3.14
C ILE A 183 10.49 17.30 2.70
N ASP A 184 9.54 16.53 3.22
CA ASP A 184 9.30 15.14 2.86
C ASP A 184 8.62 15.00 1.49
N ALA A 185 7.73 15.92 1.10
CA ALA A 185 7.20 16.02 -0.26
C ALA A 185 8.31 16.42 -1.27
N PHE A 186 9.10 17.44 -0.95
CA PHE A 186 10.23 17.89 -1.76
C PHE A 186 11.27 16.76 -1.95
N CYS A 187 11.67 16.07 -0.88
CA CYS A 187 12.60 14.94 -0.97
C CYS A 187 12.02 13.79 -1.81
N SER A 188 10.71 13.56 -1.75
CA SER A 188 10.04 12.57 -2.58
C SER A 188 10.10 12.93 -4.06
N ASP A 189 9.84 14.19 -4.41
CA ASP A 189 9.98 14.69 -5.78
C ASP A 189 11.43 14.66 -6.27
N PHE A 190 12.38 14.97 -5.39
CA PHE A 190 13.80 14.87 -5.71
C PHE A 190 14.18 13.43 -6.07
N LEU A 191 13.76 12.42 -5.29
CA LEU A 191 14.03 11.02 -5.60
C LEU A 191 13.34 10.55 -6.90
N PHE A 192 12.16 11.08 -7.20
CA PHE A 192 11.51 10.86 -8.49
C PHE A 192 12.40 11.32 -9.66
N SER A 193 13.01 12.50 -9.57
CA SER A 193 13.96 12.99 -10.59
C SER A 193 15.21 12.11 -10.76
N ARG A 194 15.47 11.21 -9.79
CA ARG A 194 16.55 10.22 -9.81
C ARG A 194 16.10 8.83 -10.27
N GLY A 195 14.86 8.70 -10.74
CA GLY A 195 14.30 7.45 -11.27
C GLY A 195 13.77 6.50 -10.19
N VAL A 196 13.32 7.02 -9.05
CA VAL A 196 12.62 6.26 -8.01
C VAL A 196 11.15 6.70 -7.95
N MET A 197 10.23 5.79 -8.21
CA MET A 197 8.80 6.05 -8.09
C MET A 197 8.41 6.13 -6.62
N ILE A 198 7.72 7.21 -6.24
CA ILE A 198 7.18 7.36 -4.88
C ILE A 198 5.67 7.19 -4.93
N VAL A 199 5.16 6.28 -4.11
CA VAL A 199 3.73 6.02 -3.92
C VAL A 199 3.38 6.35 -2.47
N ALA A 200 2.42 7.24 -2.25
CA ALA A 200 2.09 7.70 -0.90
C ALA A 200 0.58 7.72 -0.65
N ALA A 201 0.20 7.36 0.56
CA ALA A 201 -1.18 7.39 1.02
C ALA A 201 -1.69 8.85 1.14
N ALA A 202 -2.89 9.13 0.63
CA ALA A 202 -3.43 10.48 0.63
C ALA A 202 -3.77 11.04 2.02
N GLY A 203 -4.06 10.18 3.00
CA GLY A 203 -4.52 10.54 4.34
C GLY A 203 -5.94 10.03 4.63
N ASN A 204 -6.33 10.03 5.90
CA ASN A 204 -7.60 9.49 6.40
C ASN A 204 -8.51 10.57 7.01
N GLU A 205 -8.38 11.81 6.54
CA GLU A 205 -9.04 13.00 7.08
C GLU A 205 -10.22 13.47 6.20
N GLY A 206 -10.75 12.61 5.33
CA GLY A 206 -11.82 12.93 4.37
C GLY A 206 -13.13 13.42 4.99
N VAL A 207 -13.38 13.12 6.26
CA VAL A 207 -14.55 13.62 7.01
C VAL A 207 -14.34 15.02 7.59
N ARG A 208 -13.10 15.52 7.65
CA ARG A 208 -12.79 16.82 8.25
C ARG A 208 -13.11 17.95 7.28
N SER A 209 -12.58 17.86 6.06
CA SER A 209 -12.80 18.87 5.02
C SER A 209 -12.23 18.37 3.68
N PHE A 210 -12.46 19.17 2.63
CA PHE A 210 -11.57 19.20 1.47
C PHE A 210 -10.19 19.75 1.90
N TRP A 211 -9.17 19.62 1.05
CA TRP A 211 -7.81 20.12 1.32
C TRP A 211 -7.00 19.32 2.34
N MET A 212 -7.39 18.08 2.57
CA MET A 212 -6.83 17.25 3.64
C MET A 212 -5.79 16.25 3.15
N THR A 213 -5.38 16.29 1.88
CA THR A 213 -4.23 15.49 1.41
C THR A 213 -2.99 15.90 2.19
N GLY A 214 -2.29 14.92 2.75
CA GLY A 214 -1.13 15.15 3.58
C GLY A 214 0.21 15.01 2.88
N SER A 215 1.26 15.51 3.53
CA SER A 215 2.65 15.29 3.13
C SER A 215 3.11 13.91 3.62
N PRO A 216 3.92 13.15 2.86
CA PRO A 216 4.62 13.50 1.60
C PRO A 216 3.79 13.37 0.32
N ALA A 217 2.53 12.95 0.43
CA ALA A 217 1.70 12.66 -0.73
C ALA A 217 1.31 13.91 -1.55
N THR A 218 1.58 15.11 -1.04
CA THR A 218 1.41 16.39 -1.76
C THR A 218 2.52 16.68 -2.75
N GLY A 219 3.63 15.93 -2.78
CA GLY A 219 4.69 16.10 -3.77
C GLY A 219 4.16 15.99 -5.21
N THR A 220 4.66 16.83 -6.11
CA THR A 220 4.14 16.99 -7.47
C THR A 220 4.19 15.70 -8.28
N ASN A 221 5.29 14.95 -8.18
CA ASN A 221 5.53 13.71 -8.90
C ASN A 221 5.21 12.44 -8.08
N VAL A 222 4.71 12.62 -6.86
CA VAL A 222 4.28 11.51 -6.00
C VAL A 222 2.96 10.94 -6.50
N ILE A 223 2.89 9.62 -6.66
CA ILE A 223 1.63 8.92 -6.92
C ILE A 223 0.84 8.88 -5.62
N THR A 224 -0.15 9.76 -5.54
CA THR A 224 -0.95 9.92 -4.32
C THR A 224 -2.18 9.03 -4.40
N VAL A 225 -2.34 8.14 -3.44
CA VAL A 225 -3.35 7.08 -3.48
C VAL A 225 -4.45 7.34 -2.45
N GLY A 226 -5.65 7.61 -2.94
CA GLY A 226 -6.87 7.59 -2.14
C GLY A 226 -7.42 6.18 -1.96
N SER A 227 -8.34 6.03 -1.01
CA SER A 227 -8.99 4.75 -0.71
C SER A 227 -10.35 4.65 -1.37
N MET A 228 -10.67 3.48 -1.90
CA MET A 228 -12.01 3.12 -2.33
C MET A 228 -12.54 1.86 -1.63
N GLU A 229 -13.85 1.73 -1.66
CA GLU A 229 -14.62 0.60 -1.17
C GLU A 229 -14.58 -0.57 -2.16
N PRO A 230 -14.07 -1.76 -1.77
CA PRO A 230 -14.06 -2.92 -2.64
C PRO A 230 -15.48 -3.46 -2.88
N PRO A 231 -15.71 -4.22 -3.98
CA PRO A 231 -17.04 -4.77 -4.30
C PRO A 231 -17.56 -5.76 -3.26
N THR A 232 -16.65 -6.41 -2.56
CA THR A 232 -16.96 -7.36 -1.49
C THR A 232 -16.11 -7.06 -0.26
N VAL A 233 -16.58 -7.44 0.92
CA VAL A 233 -15.91 -7.26 2.20
C VAL A 233 -15.93 -8.55 3.01
N TYR A 234 -14.98 -8.71 3.90
CA TYR A 234 -14.98 -9.74 4.93
C TYR A 234 -15.90 -9.32 6.06
N GLY A 235 -16.87 -10.16 6.39
CA GLY A 235 -17.81 -9.88 7.49
C GLY A 235 -18.29 -11.15 8.18
N TYR A 236 -18.86 -10.96 9.37
CA TYR A 236 -19.46 -12.03 10.15
C TYR A 236 -20.92 -12.20 9.74
N GLY A 237 -21.24 -13.33 9.11
CA GLY A 237 -22.59 -13.65 8.67
C GLY A 237 -23.37 -14.37 9.77
N LEU A 238 -24.56 -13.86 10.10
CA LEU A 238 -25.55 -14.58 10.89
C LEU A 238 -26.62 -15.11 9.95
N THR A 239 -26.80 -16.44 9.93
CA THR A 239 -27.94 -17.06 9.25
C THR A 239 -28.99 -17.44 10.28
N PHE A 240 -30.25 -17.07 10.06
CA PHE A 240 -31.36 -17.38 10.99
C PHE A 240 -31.53 -18.89 11.25
N THR A 241 -31.03 -19.75 10.36
CA THR A 241 -31.06 -21.21 10.47
C THR A 241 -29.87 -21.82 11.19
N ASN A 242 -28.78 -21.06 11.40
CA ASN A 242 -27.63 -21.50 12.18
C ASN A 242 -27.10 -20.32 13.03
N PRO A 243 -27.41 -20.29 14.34
CA PRO A 243 -27.02 -19.19 15.22
C PRO A 243 -25.52 -19.15 15.52
N THR A 244 -24.74 -20.12 15.04
CA THR A 244 -23.27 -20.01 14.99
C THR A 244 -22.88 -19.26 13.72
N GLY A 245 -22.55 -17.98 13.85
CA GLY A 245 -22.11 -17.18 12.71
C GLY A 245 -20.75 -17.59 12.19
N VAL A 246 -20.54 -17.39 10.90
CA VAL A 246 -19.32 -17.77 10.17
C VAL A 246 -18.78 -16.54 9.45
N TYR A 247 -17.46 -16.38 9.43
CA TYR A 247 -16.82 -15.36 8.59
C TYR A 247 -16.96 -15.73 7.12
N GLN A 248 -17.45 -14.78 6.32
CA GLN A 248 -17.70 -14.97 4.90
C GLN A 248 -17.42 -13.69 4.11
N VAL A 249 -17.28 -13.86 2.80
CA VAL A 249 -17.21 -12.74 1.86
C VAL A 249 -18.63 -12.26 1.58
N LEU A 250 -18.88 -10.98 1.82
CA LEU A 250 -20.17 -10.32 1.68
C LEU A 250 -20.10 -9.26 0.58
N ASN A 251 -21.23 -9.00 -0.09
CA ASN A 251 -21.35 -7.87 -0.99
C ASN A 251 -21.23 -6.54 -0.20
N ASN A 252 -20.43 -5.62 -0.71
CA ASN A 252 -20.28 -4.30 -0.10
C ASN A 252 -21.37 -3.34 -0.62
N PRO A 253 -22.29 -2.84 0.21
CA PRO A 253 -23.29 -1.85 -0.22
C PRO A 253 -22.68 -0.52 -0.64
N TYR A 254 -21.43 -0.25 -0.23
CA TYR A 254 -20.68 0.96 -0.59
C TYR A 254 -19.68 0.75 -1.73
N ALA A 255 -19.72 -0.41 -2.40
CA ALA A 255 -18.84 -0.76 -3.51
C ALA A 255 -18.68 0.38 -4.53
N ASN A 256 -17.46 0.53 -5.06
CA ASN A 256 -17.11 1.50 -6.10
C ASN A 256 -17.27 2.98 -5.69
N ARG A 257 -17.34 3.25 -4.38
CA ARG A 257 -17.30 4.61 -3.84
C ARG A 257 -15.92 4.90 -3.25
N VAL A 258 -15.53 6.17 -3.27
CA VAL A 258 -14.39 6.64 -2.47
C VAL A 258 -14.73 6.41 -0.99
N SER A 259 -13.81 5.80 -0.24
CA SER A 259 -14.00 5.55 1.19
C SER A 259 -14.23 6.87 1.92
N THR A 260 -15.17 6.90 2.85
CA THR A 260 -15.57 8.13 3.55
C THR A 260 -14.40 8.82 4.25
N PHE A 261 -13.46 8.03 4.79
CA PHE A 261 -12.26 8.54 5.45
C PHE A 261 -11.18 9.05 4.49
N SER A 262 -11.20 8.67 3.21
CA SER A 262 -10.10 9.01 2.28
C SER A 262 -9.97 10.53 2.15
N SER A 263 -8.80 11.07 2.47
CA SER A 263 -8.50 12.48 2.29
C SER A 263 -8.74 12.92 0.84
N ARG A 264 -9.32 14.11 0.72
CA ARG A 264 -9.73 14.70 -0.56
C ARG A 264 -8.94 15.97 -0.78
N GLY A 265 -8.50 16.16 -2.02
CA GLY A 265 -7.89 17.41 -2.41
C GLY A 265 -8.90 18.53 -2.66
N PRO A 266 -8.47 19.58 -3.38
CA PRO A 266 -7.11 19.75 -3.92
C PRO A 266 -6.05 19.84 -2.78
N GLY A 267 -4.76 19.71 -3.08
CA GLY A 267 -3.71 20.04 -2.10
C GLY A 267 -3.77 21.52 -1.69
N LEU A 268 -3.14 21.91 -0.59
CA LEU A 268 -3.18 23.31 -0.13
C LEU A 268 -2.56 24.31 -1.12
N ALA A 269 -1.68 23.84 -2.01
CA ALA A 269 -1.15 24.61 -3.13
C ALA A 269 -2.02 24.51 -4.41
N MET A 270 -3.31 24.13 -4.28
CA MET A 270 -4.26 23.90 -5.38
C MET A 270 -3.92 22.74 -6.31
N GLU A 271 -3.11 21.79 -5.84
CA GLU A 271 -2.69 20.64 -6.64
C GLU A 271 -3.80 19.61 -6.78
N MET A 272 -3.93 18.98 -7.94
CA MET A 272 -4.90 17.91 -8.14
C MET A 272 -4.44 16.63 -7.45
N LYS A 273 -4.95 16.40 -6.23
CA LYS A 273 -4.69 15.22 -5.40
C LYS A 273 -6.01 14.63 -4.85
N PRO A 274 -6.11 13.33 -4.55
CA PRO A 274 -5.15 12.27 -4.90
C PRO A 274 -5.07 12.04 -6.42
N THR A 275 -4.01 11.37 -6.88
CA THR A 275 -3.78 11.05 -8.29
C THR A 275 -4.73 9.95 -8.78
N LEU A 276 -4.96 8.93 -7.94
CA LEU A 276 -5.85 7.81 -8.22
C LEU A 276 -6.40 7.23 -6.91
N VAL A 277 -7.29 6.24 -7.03
CA VAL A 277 -7.80 5.46 -5.90
C VAL A 277 -7.53 3.97 -6.08
N ALA A 278 -7.33 3.27 -4.98
CA ALA A 278 -7.20 1.82 -4.94
C ALA A 278 -7.97 1.22 -3.74
N PRO A 279 -8.26 -0.09 -3.73
CA PRO A 279 -8.97 -0.72 -2.61
C PRO A 279 -8.22 -0.51 -1.30
N GLY A 280 -8.82 0.21 -0.37
CA GLY A 280 -8.23 0.52 0.93
C GLY A 280 -9.16 0.32 2.12
N SER A 281 -10.44 0.03 1.89
CA SER A 281 -11.38 -0.39 2.93
C SER A 281 -11.40 -1.91 3.07
N ASN A 282 -11.46 -2.40 4.31
CA ASN A 282 -11.64 -3.81 4.66
C ASN A 282 -10.63 -4.74 3.96
N VAL A 283 -9.35 -4.37 3.99
CA VAL A 283 -8.27 -5.11 3.33
C VAL A 283 -7.71 -6.18 4.27
N TYR A 284 -7.87 -7.44 3.88
CA TYR A 284 -7.23 -8.59 4.55
C TYR A 284 -5.77 -8.69 4.12
N SER A 285 -4.85 -8.66 5.10
CA SER A 285 -3.42 -8.81 4.86
C SER A 285 -2.71 -9.39 6.10
N THR A 286 -1.40 -9.57 5.99
CA THR A 286 -0.54 -10.07 7.05
C THR A 286 -0.52 -9.15 8.27
N TYR A 287 -0.21 -9.71 9.43
CA TYR A 287 -0.06 -9.03 10.71
C TYR A 287 1.00 -9.77 11.52
N PRO A 288 1.62 -9.17 12.55
CA PRO A 288 2.63 -9.88 13.34
C PRO A 288 2.14 -11.24 13.85
N VAL A 289 3.03 -12.23 13.84
CA VAL A 289 2.68 -13.62 14.17
C VAL A 289 2.14 -13.74 15.59
N ASN A 290 2.73 -12.98 16.52
CA ASN A 290 2.29 -12.89 17.92
C ASN A 290 0.89 -12.27 18.09
N PHE A 291 0.33 -11.66 17.05
CA PHE A 291 -1.02 -11.10 17.03
C PHE A 291 -1.99 -11.86 16.11
N GLY A 292 -1.66 -13.09 15.72
CA GLY A 292 -2.55 -13.94 14.94
C GLY A 292 -2.32 -13.93 13.42
N SER A 293 -1.18 -13.41 12.96
CA SER A 293 -0.66 -13.54 11.58
C SER A 293 -1.41 -12.80 10.47
N TYR A 294 -2.71 -12.59 10.57
CA TYR A 294 -3.50 -11.86 9.57
C TYR A 294 -4.57 -11.02 10.24
N THR A 295 -4.89 -9.88 9.63
CA THR A 295 -5.97 -9.02 10.09
C THR A 295 -6.56 -8.20 8.95
N ILE A 296 -7.69 -7.55 9.23
CA ILE A 296 -8.37 -6.65 8.30
C ILE A 296 -8.14 -5.21 8.78
N MET A 297 -7.64 -4.37 7.89
CA MET A 297 -7.44 -2.94 8.15
C MET A 297 -8.10 -2.09 7.07
N SER A 298 -8.39 -0.84 7.42
CA SER A 298 -8.93 0.14 6.48
C SER A 298 -8.13 1.43 6.57
N GLY A 299 -7.82 2.02 5.41
CA GLY A 299 -7.09 3.28 5.31
C GLY A 299 -6.51 3.49 3.93
N THR A 300 -6.16 4.74 3.60
CA THR A 300 -5.31 5.01 2.42
C THR A 300 -3.95 4.32 2.53
N SER A 301 -3.52 4.00 3.75
CA SER A 301 -2.35 3.18 4.05
C SER A 301 -2.42 1.75 3.50
N MET A 302 -3.63 1.23 3.23
CA MET A 302 -3.83 -0.08 2.59
C MET A 302 -4.03 0.07 1.07
N ALA A 303 -4.53 1.22 0.61
CA ALA A 303 -4.66 1.52 -0.80
C ALA A 303 -3.29 1.79 -1.48
N SER A 304 -2.43 2.58 -0.83
CA SER A 304 -1.08 2.92 -1.32
C SER A 304 -0.23 1.70 -1.71
N PRO A 305 -0.05 0.68 -0.84
CA PRO A 305 0.72 -0.51 -1.17
C PRO A 305 0.08 -1.39 -2.24
N TYR A 306 -1.20 -1.18 -2.56
CA TYR A 306 -1.83 -1.89 -3.66
C TYR A 306 -1.35 -1.39 -5.03
N VAL A 307 -0.87 -0.15 -5.08
CA VAL A 307 -0.39 0.54 -6.29
C VAL A 307 1.12 0.42 -6.46
N ALA A 308 1.86 0.29 -5.35
CA ALA A 308 3.31 0.13 -5.30
C ALA A 308 3.76 -1.28 -5.71
#